data_AF-A0A2R5FFX7-F1
#
_entry.id   AF-A0A2R5FFX7-F1
#
_cell.length_a   1.000
_cell.length_b   1.000
_cell.length_c   1.000
_cell.angle_alpha   90.00
_cell.angle_beta   90.00
_cell.angle_gamma   90.00
#
_symmetry.space_group_name_H-M   'P 1'
#
loop_
_entity.id
_entity.type
_entity.pdbx_description
1 polymer ?
#
loop_
_entity_poly.entity_id
_entity_poly.type
_entity_poly.pdbx_seq_one_letter_code
_entity_poly.pdbx_strand_id
1 'polypeptide(L)' 'MNAIATLQEKPQRCALAVEHEIFPEEVRQLLYGKAKNVYRILFTIRGTTVNVLYVRHSGQAPLAGDDLEQLEGGV' A
#
# COMPACT_ATOMS: atom_id res chain seq x y z
N MET A 1 12.82 -1.49 14.66
CA MET A 1 12.97 -2.32 13.44
C MET A 1 12.29 -1.58 12.30
N ASN A 2 12.96 -1.39 11.17
CA ASN A 2 12.39 -0.67 10.03
C ASN A 2 11.40 -1.58 9.30
N ALA A 3 10.10 -1.35 9.45
CA ALA A 3 9.07 -2.24 8.94
C ALA A 3 9.08 -2.32 7.41
N ILE A 4 9.36 -1.21 6.72
CA ILE A 4 9.45 -1.16 5.26
C ILE A 4 10.64 -1.99 4.76
N ALA A 5 11.79 -1.96 5.46
CA ALA A 5 12.95 -2.76 5.09
C ALA A 5 12.65 -4.27 5.07
N THR A 6 11.70 -4.76 5.89
CA THR A 6 11.28 -6.18 5.87
C THR A 6 10.61 -6.61 4.56
N LEU A 7 10.17 -5.67 3.72
CA LEU A 7 9.61 -5.95 2.41
C LEU A 7 10.69 -6.36 1.39
N GLN A 8 11.97 -6.12 1.67
CA GLN A 8 13.06 -6.57 0.79
C GLN A 8 13.19 -8.09 0.76
N GLU A 9 12.90 -8.76 1.89
CA GLU A 9 13.12 -10.21 2.00
C GLU A 9 11.91 -11.02 1.53
N LYS A 10 10.70 -10.64 1.98
CA LYS A 10 9.47 -11.42 1.74
C LYS A 10 8.25 -10.51 1.59
N PRO A 11 8.15 -9.68 0.53
CA PRO A 11 7.03 -8.76 0.35
C PRO A 11 5.70 -9.50 0.08
N GLN A 12 5.76 -10.69 -0.51
CA GLN A 12 4.60 -11.55 -0.78
C GLN A 12 3.96 -12.17 0.46
N ARG A 13 4.53 -11.97 1.67
CA ARG A 13 3.88 -12.40 2.93
C ARG A 13 2.71 -11.50 3.33
N CYS A 14 2.68 -10.29 2.80
CA CYS A 14 1.67 -9.29 3.12
C CYS A 14 0.37 -9.59 2.39
N ALA A 15 -0.76 -9.45 3.08
CA ALA A 15 -2.07 -9.64 2.48
C ALA A 15 -2.37 -8.60 1.40
N LEU A 16 -3.30 -8.92 0.50
CA LEU A 16 -3.85 -7.97 -0.45
C LEU A 16 -4.52 -6.79 0.29
N ALA A 17 -4.43 -5.61 -0.32
CA ALA A 17 -5.16 -4.44 0.13
C ALA A 17 -6.64 -4.56 -0.24
N VAL A 18 -7.54 -3.90 0.52
CA VAL A 18 -8.95 -3.80 0.09
C VAL A 18 -9.04 -3.03 -1.23
N GLU A 19 -8.14 -2.08 -1.43
CA GLU A 19 -8.02 -1.30 -2.65
C GLU A 19 -7.53 -2.14 -3.84
N HIS A 20 -7.08 -3.39 -3.67
CA HIS A 20 -6.56 -4.19 -4.78
C HIS A 20 -7.53 -4.27 -5.98
N GLU A 21 -8.85 -4.33 -5.73
CA GLU A 21 -9.86 -4.44 -6.79
C GLU A 21 -9.97 -3.20 -7.68
N ILE A 22 -9.50 -2.03 -7.22
CA ILE A 22 -9.53 -0.78 -8.00
C ILE A 22 -8.21 -0.44 -8.67
N PHE A 23 -7.15 -1.23 -8.43
CA PHE A 23 -5.87 -1.07 -9.12
C PHE A 23 -5.72 -2.11 -10.25
N PRO A 24 -5.07 -1.74 -11.37
CA PRO A 24 -4.78 -2.69 -12.44
C PRO A 24 -3.70 -3.72 -12.07
N GLU A 25 -3.00 -3.51 -10.96
CA GLU A 25 -1.90 -4.34 -10.49
C GLU A 25 -2.19 -4.93 -9.10
N GLU A 26 -1.46 -6.00 -8.74
CA GLU A 26 -1.56 -6.59 -7.40
C GLU A 26 -1.08 -5.59 -6.34
N VAL A 27 -2.00 -5.13 -5.49
CA VAL A 27 -1.70 -4.21 -4.39
C VAL A 27 -1.81 -4.95 -3.06
N ARG A 28 -0.72 -4.91 -2.31
CA ARG A 28 -0.57 -5.50 -0.98
C ARG A 28 -0.47 -4.42 0.07
N GLN A 29 -0.69 -4.81 1.32
CA GLN A 29 -0.61 -3.90 2.45
C GLN A 29 0.27 -4.43 3.58
N LEU A 30 1.07 -3.53 4.15
CA LEU A 30 1.75 -3.72 5.43
C LEU A 30 1.08 -2.83 6.48
N LEU A 31 0.60 -3.44 7.56
CA LEU A 31 0.07 -2.73 8.72
C LEU A 31 1.22 -2.38 9.67
N TYR A 32 1.34 -1.11 10.04
CA TYR A 32 2.37 -0.62 10.93
C TYR A 32 1.79 0.26 12.03
N GLY A 33 2.19 0.06 13.27
CA GLY A 33 1.72 0.84 14.42
C GLY A 33 0.93 0.01 15.42
N LYS A 34 0.21 0.69 16.32
CA LYS A 34 -0.51 0.05 17.44
C LYS A 34 -1.86 0.70 17.67
N ALA A 35 -2.87 -0.14 17.97
CA ALA A 35 -4.23 0.27 18.34
C ALA A 35 -4.82 1.30 17.35
N LYS A 36 -5.11 2.52 17.83
CA LYS A 36 -5.70 3.59 17.02
C LYS A 36 -4.75 4.29 16.05
N ASN A 37 -3.44 4.06 16.18
CA ASN A 37 -2.40 4.70 15.37
C ASN A 37 -1.79 3.68 14.41
N VAL A 38 -2.63 2.97 13.67
CA VAL A 38 -2.19 2.03 12.64
C VAL A 38 -2.15 2.76 11.30
N TYR A 39 -1.07 2.52 10.58
CA TYR A 39 -0.85 2.97 9.22
C TYR A 39 -0.88 1.77 8.28
N ARG A 40 -1.49 1.96 7.12
CA ARG A 40 -1.55 1.02 6.01
C ARG A 40 -0.58 1.52 4.95
N ILE A 41 0.46 0.72 4.69
CA ILE A 41 1.42 0.97 3.62
C ILE A 41 0.96 0.12 2.44
N LEU A 42 0.38 0.77 1.42
CA LEU A 42 -0.04 0.14 0.19
C LEU A 42 1.13 0.07 -0.78
N PHE A 43 1.41 -1.10 -1.34
CA PHE A 43 2.52 -1.28 -2.24
C PHE A 43 2.23 -2.35 -3.30
N THR A 44 2.96 -2.28 -4.41
CA THR A 44 3.00 -3.33 -5.43
C THR A 44 4.43 -3.87 -5.59
N ILE A 45 4.56 -5.02 -6.24
CA ILE A 45 5.85 -5.64 -6.57
C ILE A 45 5.98 -5.62 -8.09
N ARG A 46 6.94 -4.85 -8.61
CA ARG A 46 7.27 -4.81 -10.04
C ARG A 46 8.66 -5.41 -10.24
N GLY A 47 8.71 -6.63 -10.77
CA GLY A 47 9.96 -7.40 -10.84
C GLY A 47 10.53 -7.68 -9.45
N THR A 48 11.72 -7.16 -9.15
CA THR A 48 12.37 -7.29 -7.84
C THR A 48 12.19 -6.05 -6.96
N THR A 49 11.39 -5.07 -7.40
CA THR A 49 11.25 -3.77 -6.74
C THR A 49 9.89 -3.67 -6.05
N VAL A 50 9.93 -3.35 -4.75
CA VAL A 50 8.74 -2.97 -3.99
C VAL A 50 8.48 -1.48 -4.20
N ASN A 51 7.35 -1.14 -4.81
CA ASN A 51 6.93 0.23 -5.04
C ASN A 51 5.86 0.59 -4.00
N VAL A 52 6.20 1.50 -3.07
CA VAL A 52 5.23 2.02 -2.12
C VAL A 52 4.37 3.05 -2.83
N LEU A 53 3.07 2.78 -2.89
CA LEU A 53 2.09 3.64 -3.55
C LEU A 53 1.56 4.68 -2.58
N TYR A 54 1.16 4.23 -1.37
CA TYR A 54 0.57 5.10 -0.36
C TYR A 54 0.97 4.69 1.06
N VAL A 55 1.07 5.68 1.94
CA VAL A 55 1.12 5.48 3.39
C VAL A 55 -0.05 6.25 3.99
N ARG A 56 -1.05 5.52 4.48
CA ARG A 56 -2.33 6.09 4.95
C ARG A 56 -2.63 5.68 6.38
N HIS A 57 -3.30 6.53 7.13
CA HIS A 57 -3.80 6.17 8.45
C HIS A 57 -4.99 5.22 8.30
N SER A 58 -5.10 4.19 9.15
CA SER A 58 -6.15 3.16 9.03
C SER A 58 -7.57 3.69 9.26
N GLY A 59 -7.70 4.84 9.93
CA GLY A 59 -8.98 5.54 10.11
C GLY A 59 -9.41 6.42 8.92
N GLN A 60 -8.57 6.56 7.89
CA GLN A 60 -8.97 7.22 6.65
C GLN A 60 -9.87 6.28 5.85
N ALA A 61 -10.79 6.85 5.06
CA ALA A 61 -11.57 6.08 4.11
C ALA A 61 -10.64 5.36 3.10
N PRO A 62 -11.02 4.16 2.64
CA PRO A 62 -10.35 3.49 1.52
C PRO A 62 -10.26 4.40 0.30
N LEU A 63 -9.28 4.17 -0.56
CA LEU A 63 -9.23 4.83 -1.87
C LEU A 63 -10.46 4.45 -2.70
N ALA A 64 -11.06 5.43 -3.35
CA ALA A 64 -12.05 5.26 -4.41
C ALA A 64 -11.38 5.40 -5.79
N GLY A 65 -12.09 5.00 -6.86
CA GLY A 65 -11.58 5.10 -8.23
C GLY A 65 -11.14 6.52 -8.60
N ASP A 66 -11.92 7.53 -8.21
CA ASP A 66 -11.63 8.94 -8.48
C ASP A 66 -10.35 9.45 -7.79
N ASP A 67 -9.92 8.81 -6.68
CA ASP A 67 -8.67 9.17 -6.01
C ASP A 67 -7.44 8.78 -6.83
N LEU A 68 -7.57 7.79 -7.72
CA LEU A 68 -6.47 7.30 -8.56
C LEU A 68 -6.23 8.22 -9.76
N GLU A 69 -7.28 8.79 -10.35
CA GLU A 69 -7.21 9.63 -11.54
C GLU A 69 -6.55 10.99 -11.27
N GLN A 70 -6.66 11.52 -10.06
CA GLN A 70 -6.05 12.81 -9.70
C GLN A 70 -4.51 12.80 -9.67
N LEU A 71 -3.89 11.62 -9.72
CA LEU A 71 -2.45 11.44 -9.52
C LEU A 71 -1.69 11.07 -10.80
N GLU A 72 -2.36 10.52 -11.81
CA GLU A 72 -1.77 10.28 -13.13
C GLU A 72 -1.58 11.58 -13.94
N GLY A 73 -2.22 12.67 -13.54
CA GLY A 73 -2.11 13.99 -14.17
C GLY A 73 -1.01 14.91 -13.62
N GLY A 74 -0.17 14.44 -12.70
CA GLY A 74 0.86 15.24 -12.03
C GLY A 74 2.28 14.81 -12.35
N VAL A 75 2.76 15.07 -13.57
CA VAL A 75 4.18 15.10 -13.94
C VAL A 75 4.49 16.40 -14.67
#